data_AF-A0A957N838-F1
#
_entry.id   AF-A0A957N838-F1
#
_cell.length_a   1.000
_cell.length_b   1.000
_cell.length_c   1.000
_cell.angle_alpha   90.00
_cell.angle_beta   90.00
_cell.angle_gamma   90.00
#
_symmetry.space_group_name_H-M   'P 1'
#
loop_
_entity.id
_entity.type
_entity.pdbx_description
1 polymer ?
#
loop_
_entity_poly.entity_id
_entity_poly.type
_entity_poly.pdbx_seq_one_letter_code
_entity_poly.pdbx_strand_id
1 'polypeptide(L)'
;MTERCYFDYVRLYAPRGSVLVKATGLEADSIASQPGENGTEVFAGYFVLQPGDEHVVSFEYRLPETLTPEDYALVMQRQSGAAPLPVSIQVEESRLDTVLHAGRLEWAPTAPLDASAVTPTKP
;
A
#
# COMPACT_ATOMS: atom_id res chain seq x y z
N MET A 1 -19.74 -6.79 -32.10
CA MET A 1 -20.03 -6.47 -30.69
C MET A 1 -18.67 -6.14 -30.09
N THR A 2 -18.40 -4.87 -29.79
CA THR A 2 -17.07 -4.46 -29.30
C THR A 2 -16.98 -4.86 -27.84
N GLU A 3 -16.22 -5.90 -27.51
CA GLU A 3 -15.85 -6.21 -26.13
C GLU A 3 -15.12 -4.99 -25.58
N ARG A 4 -15.81 -4.23 -24.74
CA ARG A 4 -15.18 -3.14 -23.98
C ARG A 4 -14.45 -3.82 -22.83
N CYS A 5 -13.20 -4.22 -23.05
CA CYS A 5 -12.32 -4.60 -21.95
C CYS A 5 -12.07 -3.33 -21.13
N TYR A 6 -12.81 -3.19 -20.03
CA TYR A 6 -12.50 -2.20 -19.01
C TYR A 6 -11.33 -2.76 -18.21
N PHE A 7 -10.16 -2.13 -18.37
CA PHE A 7 -8.95 -2.50 -17.64
C PHE A 7 -8.88 -1.71 -16.35
N ASP A 8 -8.72 -2.41 -15.24
CA ASP A 8 -8.50 -1.86 -13.92
C ASP A 8 -7.01 -1.86 -13.63
N TYR A 9 -6.45 -0.68 -13.33
CA TYR A 9 -5.02 -0.52 -13.12
C TYR A 9 -4.73 -0.33 -11.63
N VAL A 10 -3.69 -1.00 -11.15
CA VAL A 10 -3.19 -0.84 -9.78
C VAL A 10 -1.71 -0.50 -9.79
N ARG A 11 -1.31 0.35 -8.83
CA ARG A 11 0.09 0.69 -8.57
C ARG A 11 0.34 0.66 -7.07
N LEU A 12 1.39 -0.05 -6.68
CA LEU A 12 1.94 -0.05 -5.33
C LEU A 12 3.25 0.72 -5.35
N TYR A 13 3.33 1.80 -4.57
CA TYR A 13 4.56 2.55 -4.35
C TYR A 13 5.22 1.99 -3.08
N ALA A 14 6.33 1.29 -3.27
CA ALA A 14 7.16 0.75 -2.20
C ALA A 14 8.40 1.64 -1.99
N PRO A 15 9.11 1.52 -0.86
CA PRO A 15 10.39 2.21 -0.69
C PRO A 15 11.41 1.81 -1.75
N ARG A 16 12.28 2.74 -2.15
CA ARG A 16 13.36 2.48 -3.12
C ARG A 16 14.22 1.28 -2.69
N GLY A 17 14.53 0.42 -3.65
CA GLY A 17 15.32 -0.80 -3.41
C GLY A 17 14.47 -1.99 -2.96
N SER A 18 13.15 -1.82 -2.83
CA SER A 18 12.24 -2.95 -2.67
C SER A 18 12.28 -3.84 -3.92
N VAL A 19 12.15 -5.15 -3.72
CA VAL A 19 12.21 -6.13 -4.81
C VAL A 19 10.91 -6.92 -4.84
N LEU A 20 10.18 -6.84 -5.96
CA LEU A 20 8.99 -7.67 -6.19
C LEU A 20 9.38 -9.15 -6.24
N VAL A 21 8.76 -9.95 -5.37
CA VAL A 21 8.94 -11.41 -5.34
C VAL A 21 7.86 -12.08 -6.16
N LYS A 22 6.60 -11.65 -5.99
CA LYS A 22 5.45 -12.22 -6.67
C LYS A 22 4.30 -11.22 -6.75
N ALA A 23 3.55 -11.26 -7.85
CA ALA A 23 2.25 -10.60 -7.95
C ALA A 23 1.22 -11.59 -8.51
N THR A 24 0.00 -11.57 -7.97
CA THR A 24 -1.12 -12.43 -8.40
C THR A 24 -2.40 -11.61 -8.54
N GLY A 25 -3.32 -12.08 -9.37
CA GLY A 25 -4.55 -11.33 -9.68
C GLY A 25 -4.34 -10.21 -10.71
N LEU A 26 -3.21 -10.20 -11.41
CA LEU A 26 -2.94 -9.30 -12.52
C LEU A 26 -2.72 -10.12 -13.79
N GLU A 27 -2.94 -9.50 -14.94
CA GLU A 27 -2.51 -10.08 -16.21
C GLU A 27 -0.99 -10.20 -16.22
N ALA A 28 -0.48 -11.39 -16.50
CA ALA A 28 0.92 -11.74 -16.25
C ALA A 28 1.90 -10.89 -17.08
N ASP A 29 1.50 -10.50 -18.29
CA ASP A 29 2.25 -9.63 -19.19
C ASP A 29 2.15 -8.14 -18.83
N SER A 30 1.23 -7.77 -17.94
CA SER A 30 1.06 -6.40 -17.45
C SER A 30 1.94 -6.05 -16.25
N ILE A 31 2.50 -7.08 -15.57
CA ILE A 31 3.23 -6.89 -14.32
C ILE A 31 4.55 -6.16 -14.60
N ALA A 32 4.69 -4.98 -14.00
CA ALA A 32 5.88 -4.14 -14.12
C ALA A 32 6.46 -3.83 -12.73
N SER A 33 7.79 -3.80 -12.65
CA SER A 33 8.57 -3.30 -11.51
C SER A 33 9.58 -2.31 -12.04
N GLN A 34 9.53 -1.08 -11.54
CA GLN A 34 10.42 -0.01 -12.02
C GLN A 34 10.66 1.07 -10.97
N PRO A 35 11.75 1.84 -11.09
CA PRO A 35 11.94 3.03 -10.27
C PRO A 35 10.77 4.01 -10.40
N GLY A 36 10.28 4.47 -9.25
CA GLY A 36 9.23 5.48 -9.15
C GLY A 36 9.77 6.88 -8.88
N GLU A 37 8.84 7.82 -8.71
CA GLU A 37 9.14 9.18 -8.29
C GLU A 37 9.47 9.24 -6.78
N ASN A 38 10.08 10.33 -6.32
CA ASN A 38 10.37 10.59 -4.90
C ASN A 38 11.10 9.46 -4.16
N GLY A 39 11.98 8.72 -4.85
CA GLY A 39 12.74 7.63 -4.22
C GLY A 39 11.87 6.44 -3.83
N THR A 40 10.87 6.13 -4.66
CA THR A 40 10.07 4.91 -4.54
C THR A 40 10.48 3.85 -5.57
N GLU A 41 10.08 2.61 -5.32
CA GLU A 41 9.96 1.56 -6.33
C GLU A 41 8.47 1.37 -6.64
N VAL A 42 8.09 1.18 -7.89
CA VAL A 42 6.69 1.03 -8.30
C VAL A 42 6.46 -0.36 -8.85
N PHE A 43 5.50 -1.07 -8.26
CA PHE A 43 4.94 -2.30 -8.81
C PHE A 43 3.57 -1.98 -9.40
N ALA A 44 3.33 -2.38 -10.65
CA ALA A 44 2.11 -2.06 -11.35
C ALA A 44 1.62 -3.21 -12.21
N GLY A 45 0.33 -3.16 -12.57
CA GLY A 45 -0.27 -4.03 -13.56
C GLY A 45 -1.75 -3.70 -13.74
N TYR A 46 -2.42 -4.49 -14.58
CA TYR A 46 -3.85 -4.39 -14.76
C TYR A 46 -4.55 -5.75 -14.65
N PHE A 47 -5.86 -5.69 -14.46
CA PHE A 47 -6.77 -6.83 -14.51
C PHE A 47 -8.10 -6.38 -15.15
N VAL A 48 -9.02 -7.31 -15.35
CA VAL A 48 -10.38 -7.01 -15.83
C VAL A 48 -11.36 -7.44 -14.76
N LEU A 49 -12.16 -6.50 -14.25
CA LEU A 49 -13.23 -6.80 -13.30
C LEU A 49 -14.59 -6.86 -14.00
N GLN A 50 -15.29 -7.99 -13.87
CA GLN A 50 -16.66 -8.08 -14.37
C GLN A 50 -17.65 -7.41 -13.41
N PRO A 51 -18.79 -6.88 -13.91
CA PRO A 51 -19.80 -6.28 -13.05
C PRO A 51 -20.35 -7.27 -12.01
N GLY A 52 -20.24 -6.91 -10.73
CA GLY A 52 -20.73 -7.72 -9.61
C GLY A 52 -19.72 -8.72 -9.05
N ASP A 53 -18.56 -8.87 -9.69
CA ASP A 53 -17.49 -9.75 -9.21
C ASP A 53 -16.62 -9.05 -8.17
N GLU A 54 -15.98 -9.87 -7.33
CA GLU A 54 -14.91 -9.48 -6.44
C GLU A 54 -13.58 -10.03 -6.96
N HIS A 55 -12.51 -9.24 -6.87
CA HIS A 55 -11.20 -9.63 -7.36
C HIS A 55 -10.10 -9.24 -6.39
N VAL A 56 -9.15 -10.15 -6.18
CA VAL A 56 -8.06 -9.96 -5.21
C VAL A 56 -6.73 -9.86 -5.96
N VAL A 57 -6.05 -8.74 -5.77
CA VAL A 57 -4.68 -8.53 -6.21
C VAL A 57 -3.75 -8.63 -5.02
N SER A 58 -2.69 -9.45 -5.13
CA SER A 58 -1.70 -9.63 -4.07
C SER A 58 -0.30 -9.33 -4.58
N PHE A 59 0.46 -8.56 -3.81
CA PHE A 59 1.88 -8.30 -4.03
C PHE A 59 2.69 -8.84 -2.86
N GLU A 60 3.70 -9.64 -3.17
CA GLU A 60 4.72 -10.11 -2.24
C GLU A 60 6.06 -9.48 -2.66
N TYR A 61 6.72 -8.79 -1.75
CA TYR A 61 7.96 -8.07 -2.03
C TYR A 61 8.86 -8.03 -0.80
N ARG A 62 10.16 -7.84 -1.02
CA ARG A 62 11.15 -7.62 0.03
C ARG A 62 11.47 -6.14 0.14
N LEU A 63 11.55 -5.65 1.37
CA LEU A 63 12.01 -4.30 1.68
C LEU A 63 13.55 -4.22 1.59
N PRO A 64 14.12 -3.03 1.32
CA PRO A 64 15.56 -2.81 1.43
C PRO A 64 16.05 -3.03 2.87
N GLU A 65 17.26 -3.57 3.03
CA GLU A 65 17.86 -3.89 4.34
C GLU A 65 18.07 -2.66 5.23
N THR A 66 18.04 -1.46 4.65
CA THR A 66 18.16 -0.19 5.37
C THR A 66 16.89 0.22 6.09
N LEU A 67 15.75 -0.41 5.78
CA LEU A 67 14.49 -0.14 6.48
C LEU A 67 14.32 -1.11 7.64
N THR A 68 14.11 -0.55 8.82
CA THR A 68 13.67 -1.28 9.99
C THR A 68 12.15 -1.12 10.14
N PRO A 69 11.48 -1.96 10.94
CA PRO A 69 10.07 -1.78 11.25
C PRO A 69 9.79 -0.36 11.74
N GLU A 70 10.63 0.21 12.59
CA GLU A 70 10.42 1.52 13.22
C GLU A 70 10.42 2.69 12.23
N ASP A 71 11.13 2.54 11.11
CA ASP A 71 11.31 3.59 10.09
C ASP A 71 10.45 3.36 8.84
N TYR A 72 9.57 2.35 8.86
CA TYR A 72 8.69 2.04 7.74
C TYR A 72 7.44 2.92 7.72
N ALA A 73 7.23 3.64 6.61
CA ALA A 73 5.98 4.37 6.36
C ALA A 73 5.24 3.78 5.16
N LEU A 74 4.00 3.34 5.39
CA LEU A 74 3.07 2.93 4.34
C LEU A 74 2.25 4.15 3.90
N VAL A 75 2.37 4.51 2.62
CA VAL A 75 1.53 5.54 2.00
C VAL A 75 0.51 4.89 1.08
N MET A 76 -0.77 5.01 1.42
CA MET A 76 -1.86 4.55 0.58
C MET A 76 -2.58 5.75 -0.01
N GLN A 77 -2.81 5.72 -1.32
CA GLN A 77 -3.55 6.77 -2.01
C GLN A 77 -4.75 6.18 -2.72
N ARG A 78 -5.92 6.76 -2.46
CA ARG A 78 -7.15 6.39 -3.15
C ARG A 78 -7.21 7.18 -4.45
N GLN A 79 -7.53 6.50 -5.55
CA GLN A 79 -7.79 7.18 -6.82
C GLN A 79 -8.95 8.18 -6.66
N SER A 80 -8.77 9.37 -7.24
CA SER A 80 -9.81 10.39 -7.27
C SER A 80 -11.07 9.85 -7.96
N GLY A 81 -12.24 10.14 -7.39
CA GLY A 81 -13.53 9.64 -7.88
C GLY A 81 -13.91 8.24 -7.43
N ALA A 82 -13.02 7.49 -6.78
CA ALA A 82 -13.39 6.20 -6.18
C ALA A 82 -14.30 6.39 -4.94
N ALA A 83 -15.09 5.37 -4.60
CA ALA A 83 -15.80 5.34 -3.32
C ALA A 83 -14.81 5.23 -2.14
N PRO A 84 -15.20 5.58 -0.90
CA PRO A 84 -14.35 5.37 0.27
C PRO A 84 -13.83 3.93 0.34
N LEU A 85 -12.53 3.77 0.54
CA LEU A 85 -11.85 2.47 0.47
C LEU A 85 -11.69 1.89 1.89
N PRO A 86 -12.29 0.74 2.22
CA PRO A 86 -11.97 0.04 3.47
C PRO A 86 -10.52 -0.45 3.41
N VAL A 87 -9.76 -0.18 4.48
CA VAL A 87 -8.34 -0.50 4.60
C VAL A 87 -8.13 -1.25 5.91
N SER A 88 -7.46 -2.38 5.84
CA SER A 88 -6.95 -3.11 7.00
C SER A 88 -5.44 -3.24 6.88
N ILE A 89 -4.72 -2.78 7.89
CA ILE A 89 -3.26 -2.88 7.99
C ILE A 89 -2.97 -3.70 9.23
N GLN A 90 -2.17 -4.76 9.08
CA GLN A 90 -1.69 -5.58 10.19
C GLN A 90 -0.18 -5.74 10.09
N VAL A 91 0.52 -5.39 11.16
CA VAL A 91 1.95 -5.58 11.34
C VAL A 91 2.17 -6.16 12.72
N GLU A 92 2.60 -7.43 12.77
CA GLU A 92 2.67 -8.21 14.01
C GLU A 92 1.36 -8.12 14.81
N GLU A 93 1.40 -7.59 16.04
CA GLU A 93 0.23 -7.37 16.90
C GLU A 93 -0.47 -6.02 16.64
N SER A 94 0.16 -5.11 15.90
CA SER A 94 -0.43 -3.82 15.55
C SER A 94 -1.44 -3.97 14.42
N ARG A 95 -2.68 -3.53 14.65
CA ARG A 95 -3.75 -3.55 13.66
C ARG A 95 -4.42 -2.18 13.55
N LEU A 96 -4.63 -1.74 12.32
CA LEU A 96 -5.44 -0.59 11.98
C LEU A 96 -6.51 -0.99 10.97
N ASP A 97 -7.77 -0.86 11.34
CA ASP A 97 -8.89 -0.89 10.41
C ASP A 97 -9.43 0.53 10.24
N THR A 98 -9.51 1.01 9.01
CA THR A 98 -9.99 2.35 8.71
C THR A 98 -10.73 2.40 7.38
N VAL A 99 -11.43 3.50 7.12
CA VAL A 99 -12.01 3.80 5.83
C VAL A 99 -11.32 5.04 5.27
N LEU A 100 -10.62 4.87 4.15
CA LEU A 100 -9.92 5.95 3.47
C LEU A 100 -10.92 6.80 2.68
N HIS A 101 -11.50 7.79 3.35
CA HIS A 101 -12.36 8.80 2.74
C HIS A 101 -11.54 9.84 1.95
N ALA A 102 -10.45 10.33 2.56
CA ALA A 102 -9.51 11.25 1.95
C ALA A 102 -8.71 10.59 0.81
N GLY A 103 -7.97 11.38 0.05
CA GLY A 103 -7.12 10.85 -1.03
C GLY A 103 -5.88 10.11 -0.55
N ARG A 104 -5.51 10.20 0.73
CA ARG A 104 -4.24 9.69 1.26
C ARG A 104 -4.34 9.24 2.71
N LEU A 105 -3.75 8.08 3.00
CA LEU A 105 -3.44 7.56 4.33
C LEU A 105 -1.93 7.40 4.43
N GLU A 106 -1.35 7.91 5.50
CA GLU A 106 0.01 7.57 5.91
C GLU A 106 -0.09 6.77 7.20
N TRP A 107 0.53 5.60 7.22
CA TRP A 107 0.61 4.75 8.38
C TRP A 107 2.07 4.46 8.70
N ALA A 108 2.43 4.56 9.97
CA ALA A 108 3.68 4.07 10.51
C ALA A 108 3.35 3.06 11.62
N PRO A 109 4.14 2.00 11.78
CA PRO A 109 4.04 1.15 12.96
C PRO A 109 4.29 2.03 14.17
N THR A 110 3.30 2.13 15.05
CA THR A 110 3.46 2.78 16.34
C THR A 110 4.62 2.10 17.05
N ALA A 111 5.77 2.75 17.14
CA ALA A 111 6.77 2.39 18.15
C ALA A 111 6.02 2.28 19.50
N PRO A 112 6.32 1.29 20.37
CA PRO A 112 5.73 1.29 21.70
C PRO A 112 5.98 2.68 22.28
N LEU A 113 4.89 3.34 22.70
CA LEU A 113 4.96 4.62 23.39
C LEU A 113 5.91 4.41 24.56
N ASP A 114 7.15 4.88 24.44
CA ASP A 114 8.01 4.94 25.60
C ASP A 114 7.34 5.95 26.51
N ALA A 115 6.74 5.43 27.59
CA ALA A 115 6.11 6.22 28.62
C ALA A 115 7.20 6.93 29.43
N SER A 116 7.89 7.87 28.79
CA SER A 116 8.80 8.83 29.42
C SER A 116 8.78 10.13 28.65
N ALA A 117 7.61 10.77 28.68
CA ALA A 117 7.53 12.22 28.71
C ALA A 117 6.74 12.64 29.96
N VAL A 118 7.17 12.16 31.13
CA VAL A 118 6.95 12.89 32.38
C VAL A 118 7.82 14.14 32.29
N THR A 119 7.21 15.27 31.96
CA THR A 119 7.77 16.57 32.35
C THR A 119 7.06 16.98 33.63
N PRO A 120 7.74 16.99 34.80
CA PRO A 120 7.18 17.58 35.99
C PRO A 120 7.25 19.09 35.84
N THR A 121 6.12 19.75 35.62
CA THR A 121 6.04 21.19 35.86
C THR A 121 5.89 21.41 37.37
N LYS A 122 6.98 21.82 38.02
CA LYS A 122 7.02 22.36 39.39
C LYS A 122 8.22 23.31 39.49
N PRO A 123 8.25 24.40 40.30
CA PRO A 123 7.40 24.80 41.42
C PRO A 123 6.36 25.89 41.20
#